data_AF-A0A9J7E8V5-F1
#
_entry.id   AF-A0A9J7E8V5-F1
#
_cell.length_a   1.000
_cell.length_b   1.000
_cell.length_c   1.000
_cell.angle_alpha   90.00
_cell.angle_beta   90.00
_cell.angle_gamma   90.00
#
_symmetry.space_group_name_H-M   'P 1'
#
loop_
_entity.id
_entity.type
_entity.pdbx_description
1 polymer ?
#
loop_
_entity_poly.entity_id
_entity_poly.type
_entity_poly.pdbx_seq_one_letter_code
_entity_poly.pdbx_strand_id
1 'polypeptide(L)'
;MDLGSQRPSQLLRKMSALAANTQVANDALKRRWITRLPSKVKTVLSVAPDMALDNLAKLADKIMENMLTGEVAAVASTTQTADISDQLKQVTTELKELRLELNEIRGRTENRRGAWNRQRSRSQSRGQPRTPESPGWLCRYHYRWRNRARMCEQPCNWKKPRAAAPAEN
;
A
#
# COMPACT_ATOMS: atom_id res chain seq x y z
N MET A 1 35.13 -14.69 -9.41
CA MET A 1 34.78 -14.43 -10.82
C MET A 1 33.70 -15.43 -11.17
N ASP A 2 32.46 -14.96 -11.20
CA ASP A 2 31.30 -15.81 -11.49
C ASP A 2 30.72 -15.44 -12.86
N LEU A 3 30.07 -16.40 -13.51
CA LEU A 3 29.22 -16.11 -14.67
C LEU A 3 28.01 -15.33 -14.16
N GLY A 4 28.09 -14.00 -14.16
CA GLY A 4 26.88 -13.16 -14.08
C GLY A 4 26.11 -13.28 -15.40
N SER A 5 26.33 -12.32 -16.30
CA SER A 5 25.70 -12.25 -17.64
C SER A 5 26.63 -12.63 -18.80
N GLN A 6 27.83 -13.13 -18.52
CA GLN A 6 28.86 -13.34 -19.54
C GLN A 6 28.73 -14.71 -20.20
N ARG A 7 29.01 -14.77 -21.51
CA ARG A 7 29.07 -16.04 -22.24
C ARG A 7 30.19 -16.94 -21.69
N PRO A 8 29.98 -18.26 -21.56
CA PRO A 8 31.00 -19.22 -21.16
C PRO A 8 32.36 -19.06 -21.86
N SER A 9 32.37 -18.78 -23.17
CA SER A 9 33.61 -18.50 -23.92
C SER A 9 34.33 -17.23 -23.50
N GLN A 10 33.60 -16.17 -23.15
CA GLN A 10 34.18 -14.94 -22.65
C GLN A 10 34.80 -15.14 -21.27
N LEU A 11 34.16 -15.92 -20.40
CA LEU A 11 34.76 -16.29 -19.12
C LEU A 11 36.04 -17.09 -19.33
N LEU A 12 36.03 -18.07 -20.24
CA LEU A 12 37.21 -18.88 -20.54
C LEU A 12 38.38 -17.99 -20.98
N ARG A 13 38.16 -17.08 -21.93
CA ARG A 13 39.18 -16.14 -22.40
C ARG A 13 39.78 -15.29 -21.27
N LYS A 14 38.94 -14.78 -20.36
CA LYS A 14 39.40 -14.03 -19.19
C LYS A 14 40.22 -14.90 -18.25
N MET A 15 39.78 -16.12 -17.98
CA MET A 15 40.52 -17.06 -17.13
C MET A 15 41.85 -17.47 -17.76
N SER A 16 41.90 -17.69 -19.08
CA SER A 16 43.13 -17.99 -19.82
C SER A 16 44.10 -16.81 -19.82
N ALA A 17 43.63 -15.57 -19.97
CA ALA A 17 44.48 -14.38 -19.93
C ALA A 17 45.14 -14.19 -18.54
N LEU A 18 44.46 -14.55 -17.46
CA LEU A 18 45.00 -14.52 -16.10
C LEU A 18 45.94 -15.70 -15.82
N ALA A 19 45.62 -16.86 -16.38
CA ALA A 19 46.47 -18.05 -16.32
C ALA A 19 47.71 -17.94 -17.22
N ALA A 20 47.72 -17.08 -18.24
CA ALA A 20 48.94 -16.82 -19.01
C ALA A 20 50.06 -16.23 -18.13
N ASN A 21 49.69 -15.51 -17.07
CA ASN A 21 50.62 -14.89 -16.13
C ASN A 21 51.01 -15.80 -14.95
N THR A 22 50.35 -16.95 -14.80
CA THR A 22 50.59 -17.91 -13.70
C THR A 22 50.55 -19.30 -14.32
N GLN A 23 51.67 -20.01 -14.41
CA GLN A 23 51.83 -21.28 -15.15
C GLN A 23 50.84 -22.39 -14.69
N VAL A 24 49.56 -22.28 -15.07
CA VAL A 24 48.46 -23.14 -14.65
C VAL A 24 48.22 -24.16 -15.75
N ALA A 25 48.20 -25.44 -15.37
CA ALA A 25 47.88 -26.53 -16.29
C ALA A 25 46.47 -26.36 -16.89
N ASN A 26 46.34 -26.59 -18.20
CA ASN A 26 45.08 -26.46 -18.94
C ASN A 26 43.94 -27.28 -18.32
N ASP A 27 44.24 -28.43 -17.71
CA ASP A 27 43.23 -29.26 -17.03
C ASP A 27 42.69 -28.64 -15.75
N ALA A 28 43.53 -27.94 -14.99
CA ALA A 28 43.09 -27.22 -13.81
C ALA A 28 42.22 -26.02 -14.20
N LEU A 29 42.57 -25.34 -15.30
CA LEU A 29 41.78 -24.26 -15.87
C LEU A 29 40.40 -24.77 -16.35
N LYS A 30 40.37 -25.89 -17.07
CA LYS A 30 39.15 -26.56 -17.55
C LYS A 30 38.22 -26.92 -16.39
N ARG A 31 38.74 -27.60 -15.35
CA ARG A 31 37.94 -27.94 -14.15
C ARG A 31 37.38 -26.69 -13.48
N ARG A 32 38.22 -25.68 -13.24
CA ARG A 32 37.79 -24.44 -12.59
C ARG A 32 36.74 -23.70 -13.42
N TRP A 33 36.89 -23.66 -14.74
CA TRP A 33 35.91 -23.06 -15.63
C TRP A 33 34.55 -23.79 -15.57
N ILE A 34 34.55 -25.13 -15.65
CA ILE A 34 33.33 -25.95 -15.55
C ILE A 34 32.61 -25.74 -14.22
N THR A 35 33.34 -25.63 -13.09
CA THR A 35 32.70 -25.42 -11.78
C THR A 35 31.91 -24.12 -11.69
N ARG A 36 32.28 -23.10 -12.49
CA ARG A 36 31.62 -21.79 -12.52
C ARG A 36 30.37 -21.75 -13.41
N LEU A 37 30.15 -22.75 -14.26
CA LEU A 37 28.99 -22.80 -15.16
C LEU A 37 27.68 -23.17 -14.43
N PRO A 38 26.51 -22.81 -14.98
CA PRO A 38 25.22 -23.30 -14.48
C PRO A 38 25.13 -24.84 -14.54
N SER A 39 24.39 -25.44 -13.60
CA SER A 39 24.25 -26.90 -13.47
C SER A 39 23.88 -27.58 -14.78
N LYS A 40 22.85 -27.06 -15.47
CA LYS A 40 22.34 -27.59 -16.74
C LYS A 40 23.40 -27.64 -17.85
N VAL A 41 24.31 -26.67 -17.89
CA VAL A 41 25.40 -26.63 -18.88
C VAL A 41 26.46 -27.68 -18.54
N LYS A 42 26.79 -27.86 -17.25
CA LYS A 42 27.76 -28.88 -16.81
C LYS A 42 27.32 -30.29 -17.21
N THR A 43 26.03 -30.61 -17.06
CA THR A 43 25.48 -31.93 -17.37
C THR A 43 25.63 -32.29 -18.85
N VAL A 44 25.52 -31.30 -19.75
CA VAL A 44 25.70 -31.55 -21.18
C VAL A 44 27.19 -31.66 -21.51
N LEU A 45 28.03 -30.81 -20.91
CA LEU A 45 29.48 -30.87 -21.11
C LEU A 45 30.11 -32.18 -20.60
N SER A 46 29.53 -32.84 -19.58
CA SER A 46 30.04 -34.12 -19.09
C SER A 46 29.94 -35.27 -20.10
N VAL A 47 29.11 -35.13 -21.14
CA VAL A 47 28.95 -36.13 -22.21
C VAL A 47 30.08 -36.02 -23.26
N ALA A 48 30.81 -34.90 -23.29
CA ALA A 48 31.87 -34.64 -24.27
C ALA A 48 33.22 -34.31 -23.59
N PRO A 49 33.80 -35.21 -22.78
CA PRO A 49 35.01 -34.92 -22.01
C PRO A 49 36.26 -34.69 -22.88
N ASP A 50 36.34 -35.32 -24.05
CA ASP A 50 37.55 -35.35 -24.90
C ASP A 50 37.66 -34.16 -25.87
N MET A 51 36.70 -33.24 -25.85
CA MET A 51 36.74 -32.05 -26.70
C MET A 51 37.79 -31.04 -26.22
N ALA A 52 38.43 -30.38 -27.18
CA ALA A 52 39.30 -29.23 -26.92
C ALA A 52 38.56 -28.13 -26.16
N LEU A 53 39.25 -27.46 -25.25
CA LEU A 53 38.67 -26.47 -24.32
C LEU A 53 37.93 -25.33 -25.04
N ASP A 54 38.46 -24.86 -26.16
CA ASP A 54 37.81 -23.83 -26.99
C ASP A 54 36.51 -24.31 -27.64
N ASN A 55 36.44 -25.59 -28.02
CA ASN A 55 35.23 -26.17 -28.61
C ASN A 55 34.17 -26.45 -27.53
N LEU A 56 34.60 -26.84 -26.32
CA LEU A 56 33.70 -26.92 -25.15
C LEU A 56 33.10 -25.57 -24.79
N ALA A 57 33.87 -24.49 -24.89
CA ALA A 57 33.37 -23.14 -24.67
C ALA A 57 32.30 -22.73 -25.69
N LYS A 58 32.51 -23.01 -26.98
CA LYS A 58 31.51 -22.76 -28.03
C LYS A 58 30.23 -23.59 -27.82
N LEU A 59 30.38 -24.84 -27.40
CA LEU A 59 29.26 -25.73 -27.10
C LEU A 59 28.47 -25.22 -25.88
N ALA A 60 29.16 -24.76 -24.84
CA ALA A 60 28.56 -24.14 -23.66
C ALA A 60 27.78 -22.85 -24.02
N ASP A 61 28.33 -22.00 -24.89
CA ASP A 61 27.64 -20.81 -25.39
C ASP A 61 26.33 -21.19 -26.08
N LYS A 62 26.36 -22.19 -26.98
CA LYS A 62 25.18 -22.66 -27.70
C LYS A 62 24.12 -23.24 -26.77
N ILE A 63 24.51 -23.99 -25.74
CA ILE A 63 23.57 -24.49 -24.73
C ILE A 63 22.94 -23.34 -23.97
N MET A 64 23.72 -22.34 -23.53
CA MET A 64 23.19 -21.19 -22.80
C MET A 64 22.22 -20.35 -23.64
N GLU A 65 22.51 -20.16 -24.93
CA GLU A 65 21.59 -19.48 -25.86
C GLU A 65 20.29 -20.28 -26.02
N ASN A 66 20.38 -21.61 -26.17
CA ASN A 66 19.21 -22.48 -26.24
C ASN A 66 18.41 -22.57 -24.92
N MET A 67 19.04 -22.35 -23.77
CA MET A 67 18.34 -22.31 -22.47
C MET A 67 17.50 -21.04 -22.35
N LEU A 68 18.01 -19.89 -22.83
CA LEU A 68 17.24 -18.64 -22.88
C LEU A 68 16.03 -18.78 -23.81
N THR A 69 16.18 -19.44 -24.96
CA THR A 69 15.06 -19.64 -25.89
C THR A 69 14.10 -20.76 -25.46
N GLY A 70 14.60 -21.77 -24.76
CA GLY A 70 13.81 -22.85 -24.17
C GLY A 70 12.92 -22.40 -23.01
N GLU A 71 13.34 -21.40 -22.22
CA GLU A 71 12.46 -20.75 -21.23
C GLU A 71 11.32 -19.99 -21.90
N VAL A 72 11.55 -19.34 -23.05
CA VAL A 72 10.48 -18.69 -23.83
C VAL A 72 9.53 -19.72 -24.46
N ALA A 73 10.03 -20.89 -24.88
CA ALA A 73 9.19 -21.99 -25.37
C ALA A 73 8.40 -22.69 -24.26
N ALA A 74 8.93 -22.77 -23.03
CA ALA A 74 8.18 -23.27 -21.87
C ALA A 74 7.09 -22.29 -21.41
N VAL A 75 7.26 -20.98 -21.64
CA VAL A 75 6.22 -19.95 -21.48
C VAL A 75 5.11 -20.09 -22.55
N ALA A 76 5.32 -20.87 -23.61
CA ALA A 76 4.26 -21.33 -24.52
C ALA A 76 3.43 -22.50 -23.94
N SER A 77 3.57 -22.80 -22.64
CA SER A 77 2.50 -23.46 -21.89
C SER A 77 1.39 -22.44 -21.64
N THR A 78 0.60 -22.16 -22.70
CA THR A 78 -0.51 -21.20 -22.75
C THR A 78 -1.50 -21.36 -21.57
N THR A 79 -1.53 -22.52 -20.93
CA THR A 79 -2.38 -22.83 -19.78
C THR A 79 -1.96 -22.10 -18.50
N GLN A 80 -0.66 -21.95 -18.21
CA GLN A 80 -0.21 -21.27 -16.98
C GLN A 80 -0.27 -19.74 -17.10
N THR A 81 -0.02 -19.19 -18.29
CA THR A 81 -0.11 -17.75 -18.51
C THR A 81 -1.56 -17.26 -18.58
N ALA A 82 -2.48 -18.07 -19.11
CA ALA A 82 -3.92 -17.81 -19.04
C ALA A 82 -4.42 -17.83 -17.58
N ASP A 83 -4.03 -18.84 -16.80
CA ASP A 83 -4.41 -18.96 -15.38
C ASP A 83 -3.88 -17.78 -14.54
N ILE A 84 -2.61 -17.38 -14.71
CA ILE A 84 -2.05 -16.20 -14.04
C ILE A 84 -2.78 -14.92 -14.47
N SER A 85 -3.09 -14.77 -15.77
CA SER A 85 -3.84 -13.61 -16.28
C SER A 85 -5.24 -13.55 -15.68
N ASP A 86 -5.93 -14.69 -15.56
CA ASP A 86 -7.28 -14.75 -15.03
C ASP A 86 -7.32 -14.56 -13.51
N GLN A 87 -6.34 -15.11 -12.78
CA GLN A 87 -6.12 -14.79 -11.36
C GLN A 87 -5.82 -13.30 -11.15
N LEU A 88 -5.02 -12.68 -12.01
CA LEU A 88 -4.69 -11.26 -11.91
C LEU A 88 -5.92 -10.38 -12.22
N LYS A 89 -6.75 -10.77 -13.19
CA LYS A 89 -8.06 -10.13 -13.42
C LYS A 89 -8.96 -10.27 -12.19
N GLN A 90 -9.06 -11.46 -11.60
CA GLN A 90 -9.87 -11.72 -10.41
C GLN A 90 -9.41 -10.85 -9.22
N VAL A 91 -8.11 -10.80 -8.94
CA VAL A 91 -7.55 -9.94 -7.89
C VAL A 91 -7.83 -8.46 -8.19
N THR A 92 -7.75 -8.03 -9.45
CA THR A 92 -8.06 -6.64 -9.80
C THR A 92 -9.54 -6.31 -9.64
N THR A 93 -10.44 -7.26 -9.87
CA THR A 93 -11.89 -7.06 -9.65
C THR A 93 -12.21 -7.01 -8.16
N GLU A 94 -11.66 -7.93 -7.36
CA GLU A 94 -11.85 -7.94 -5.91
C GLU A 94 -11.29 -6.66 -5.26
N LEU A 95 -10.12 -6.17 -5.72
CA LEU A 95 -9.57 -4.90 -5.26
C LEU A 95 -10.44 -3.69 -5.62
N LYS A 96 -11.11 -3.71 -6.78
CA LYS A 96 -12.06 -2.64 -7.15
C LYS A 96 -13.30 -2.68 -6.26
N GLU A 97 -13.84 -3.86 -6.01
CA GLU A 97 -15.01 -4.06 -5.15
C GLU A 97 -14.72 -3.64 -3.70
N LEU A 98 -13.61 -4.09 -3.12
CA LEU A 98 -13.18 -3.69 -1.78
C LEU A 98 -12.96 -2.17 -1.68
N ARG A 99 -12.43 -1.52 -2.73
CA ARG A 99 -12.29 -0.06 -2.77
C ARG A 99 -13.64 0.65 -2.77
N LEU A 100 -14.63 0.12 -3.48
CA LEU A 100 -15.99 0.67 -3.48
C LEU A 100 -16.65 0.51 -2.11
N GLU A 101 -16.55 -0.68 -1.52
CA GLU A 101 -17.11 -0.95 -0.19
C GLU A 101 -16.48 -0.05 0.89
N LEU A 102 -15.15 0.12 0.88
CA LEU A 102 -14.47 1.04 1.79
C LEU A 102 -14.92 2.50 1.60
N ASN A 103 -15.16 2.94 0.36
CA ASN A 103 -15.67 4.28 0.10
C ASN A 103 -17.10 4.46 0.60
N GLU A 104 -17.96 3.45 0.46
CA GLU A 104 -19.31 3.49 1.01
C GLU A 104 -19.33 3.53 2.54
N ILE A 105 -18.49 2.72 3.20
CA ILE A 105 -18.37 2.72 4.66
C ILE A 105 -17.92 4.10 5.15
N ARG A 106 -16.89 4.68 4.50
CA ARG A 106 -16.42 6.04 4.79
C ARG A 106 -17.54 7.07 4.61
N GLY A 107 -18.25 7.04 3.48
CA GLY A 107 -19.37 7.95 3.22
C GLY A 107 -20.50 7.85 4.24
N ARG A 108 -20.85 6.63 4.69
CA ARG A 108 -21.86 6.42 5.75
C ARG A 108 -21.42 7.01 7.10
N THR A 109 -20.15 6.87 7.46
CA THR A 109 -19.63 7.46 8.72
C THR A 109 -19.61 8.98 8.70
N GLU A 110 -19.28 9.59 7.56
CA GLU A 110 -19.24 11.04 7.39
C GLU A 110 -20.64 11.67 7.41
N ASN A 111 -21.61 11.04 6.72
CA ASN A 111 -23.01 11.47 6.75
C ASN A 111 -23.63 11.38 8.15
N ARG A 112 -23.28 10.37 8.95
CA ARG A 112 -23.70 10.32 10.37
C ARG A 112 -23.10 11.48 11.15
N ARG A 113 -21.78 11.73 11.06
CA ARG A 113 -21.14 12.86 11.79
C ARG A 113 -21.74 14.22 11.42
N GLY A 114 -22.08 14.44 10.14
CA GLY A 114 -22.75 15.65 9.67
C GLY A 114 -24.18 15.82 10.18
N ALA A 115 -24.95 14.74 10.27
CA ALA A 115 -26.33 14.75 10.77
C ALA A 115 -26.42 15.10 12.27
N TRP A 116 -25.53 14.51 13.09
CA TRP A 116 -25.45 14.79 14.53
C TRP A 116 -25.06 16.25 14.82
N ASN A 117 -24.27 16.88 13.95
CA ASN A 117 -23.89 18.28 14.12
C ASN A 117 -25.01 19.26 13.70
N ARG A 118 -25.84 18.90 12.71
CA ARG A 118 -26.98 19.72 12.27
C ARG A 118 -28.15 19.71 13.26
N GLN A 119 -28.32 18.65 14.05
CA GLN A 119 -29.35 18.61 15.10
C GLN A 119 -29.04 19.55 16.27
N ARG A 120 -27.77 19.91 16.51
CA ARG A 120 -27.40 20.92 17.52
C ARG A 120 -27.55 22.37 17.04
N SER A 121 -27.72 22.62 15.74
CA SER A 121 -27.91 23.97 15.19
C SER A 121 -29.35 24.49 15.25
N ARG A 122 -30.32 23.69 15.72
CA ARG A 122 -31.75 24.06 15.78
C ARG A 122 -32.26 24.49 17.16
N SER A 123 -31.45 25.21 17.91
CA SER A 123 -31.93 25.99 19.07
C SER A 123 -31.47 27.44 19.07
N GLN A 124 -31.17 27.99 17.89
CA GLN A 124 -31.12 29.44 17.70
C GLN A 124 -32.49 29.97 17.27
N SER A 125 -33.50 29.69 18.11
CA SER A 125 -34.78 30.36 18.01
C SER A 125 -34.57 31.85 18.28
N ARG A 126 -34.72 32.65 17.21
CA ARG A 126 -35.32 33.99 17.17
C ARG A 126 -35.64 34.57 18.55
N GLY A 127 -34.97 35.66 18.92
CA GLY A 127 -35.42 36.48 20.04
C GLY A 127 -34.39 37.49 20.46
N GLN A 128 -34.53 38.71 19.91
CA GLN A 128 -34.03 40.02 20.37
C GLN A 128 -32.57 40.14 20.85
N PRO A 129 -31.87 41.24 20.51
CA PRO A 129 -30.60 41.57 21.14
C PRO A 129 -30.74 41.55 22.67
N ARG A 130 -30.04 40.61 23.32
CA ARG A 130 -29.93 40.54 24.79
C ARG A 130 -28.92 41.55 25.31
N THR A 131 -28.97 42.77 24.81
CA THR A 131 -28.19 43.88 25.37
C THR A 131 -28.97 44.46 26.56
N PRO A 132 -28.29 44.90 27.64
CA PRO A 132 -28.97 45.54 28.78
C PRO A 132 -29.79 46.78 28.40
N GLU A 133 -29.51 47.36 27.24
CA GLU A 133 -30.19 48.53 26.68
C GLU A 133 -31.56 48.21 26.03
N SER A 134 -31.90 46.92 25.82
CA SER A 134 -33.14 46.58 25.13
C SER A 134 -34.37 46.68 26.05
N PRO A 135 -35.49 47.28 25.59
CA PRO A 135 -36.72 47.34 26.37
C PRO A 135 -37.21 45.93 26.70
N GLY A 136 -37.22 45.59 27.99
CA GLY A 136 -37.60 44.27 28.46
C GLY A 136 -36.46 43.26 28.66
N TRP A 137 -35.19 43.70 28.62
CA TRP A 137 -34.05 42.82 28.89
C TRP A 137 -34.15 42.11 30.24
N LEU A 138 -33.82 40.82 30.24
CA LEU A 138 -33.66 40.00 31.43
C LEU A 138 -32.20 39.61 31.58
N CYS A 139 -31.63 39.81 32.77
CA CYS A 139 -30.27 39.40 33.06
C CYS A 139 -30.10 37.88 32.96
N ARG A 140 -28.86 37.43 32.81
CA ARG A 140 -28.51 35.99 32.68
C ARG A 140 -29.12 35.12 33.78
N TYR A 141 -29.24 35.65 35.00
CA TYR A 141 -29.83 34.92 36.12
C TYR A 141 -31.34 34.73 35.97
N HIS A 142 -32.09 35.81 35.69
CA HIS A 142 -33.54 35.73 35.50
C HIS A 142 -33.94 35.06 34.17
N TYR A 143 -33.09 35.11 33.14
CA TYR A 143 -33.32 34.40 31.89
C TYR A 143 -33.27 32.86 32.06
N ARG A 144 -32.30 32.36 32.85
CA ARG A 144 -32.11 30.92 33.05
C ARG A 144 -32.96 30.34 34.18
N TRP A 145 -33.09 31.07 35.30
CA TRP A 145 -33.70 30.55 36.52
C TRP A 145 -35.00 31.22 36.93
N ARG A 146 -35.42 32.30 36.25
CA ARG A 146 -36.70 33.00 36.50
C ARG A 146 -36.88 33.30 38.00
N ASN A 147 -37.98 32.87 38.62
CA ASN A 147 -38.29 33.10 40.04
C ASN A 147 -37.32 32.42 41.02
N ARG A 148 -36.45 31.51 40.55
CA ARG A 148 -35.42 30.84 41.36
C ARG A 148 -34.04 31.51 41.27
N ALA A 149 -33.92 32.63 40.55
CA ALA A 149 -32.68 33.38 40.49
C ALA A 149 -32.34 33.95 41.88
N ARG A 150 -31.11 33.67 42.35
CA ARG A 150 -30.60 34.19 43.64
C ARG A 150 -29.94 35.56 43.52
N MET A 151 -29.66 35.99 42.30
CA MET A 151 -28.94 37.23 41.99
C MET A 151 -29.60 37.91 40.79
N CYS A 152 -29.48 39.24 40.73
CA CYS A 152 -29.98 40.07 39.65
C CYS A 152 -28.91 41.09 39.24
N GLU A 153 -28.66 41.22 37.93
CA GLU A 153 -27.83 42.30 37.36
C GLU A 153 -28.76 43.35 36.75
N GLN A 154 -28.56 44.63 37.09
CA GLN A 154 -29.32 45.74 36.53
C GLN A 154 -28.66 46.28 35.26
N PRO A 155 -29.42 46.84 34.30
CA PRO A 155 -30.88 47.03 34.32
C PRO A 155 -31.66 45.76 33.93
N CYS A 156 -32.51 45.18 34.79
CA CYS A 156 -33.29 43.97 34.48
C CYS A 156 -34.79 44.16 34.70
N ASN A 157 -35.60 43.81 33.70
CA ASN A 157 -37.06 43.98 33.70
C ASN A 157 -37.83 42.85 34.42
N TRP A 158 -37.18 42.07 35.29
CA TRP A 158 -37.84 40.94 35.95
C TRP A 158 -38.78 41.40 37.07
N LYS A 159 -40.09 41.12 36.92
CA LYS A 159 -41.11 41.35 37.96
C LYS A 159 -41.31 40.06 38.76
N LYS A 160 -40.98 40.07 40.05
CA LYS A 160 -41.24 38.93 40.93
C LYS A 160 -42.75 38.66 40.97
N PRO A 161 -43.23 37.43 40.67
CA PRO A 161 -44.64 37.12 40.80
C PRO A 161 -45.04 37.24 42.27
N ARG A 162 -46.11 38.02 42.53
CA ARG A 162 -46.71 38.14 43.86
C ARG A 162 -47.32 36.77 44.19
N ALA A 163 -46.94 36.18 45.32
CA ALA A 163 -47.48 34.90 45.74
C ALA A 163 -49.01 35.01 45.83
N ALA A 164 -49.72 34.14 45.11
CA ALA A 164 -51.16 34.02 45.26
C ALA A 164 -51.44 33.57 46.70
N ALA A 165 -52.32 34.29 47.38
CA ALA A 165 -52.82 33.91 48.69
C ALA A 165 -53.42 32.49 48.62
N PRO A 166 -53.19 31.63 49.61
CA PRO A 166 -53.79 30.30 49.62
C PRO A 166 -55.31 30.44 49.69
N ALA A 167 -56.02 29.76 48.78
CA ALA A 167 -57.46 29.63 48.82
C ALA A 167 -57.84 28.80 50.05
N GLU A 168 -58.57 29.43 50.98
CA GLU A 168 -59.23 28.77 52.10
C GLU A 168 -60.37 27.89 51.56
N ASN A 169 -60.48 26.69 52.11
CA ASN A 169 -61.54 25.71 51.83
C ASN A 169 -62.31 25.48 53.13
#